data_AF-A0A8X6FPG7-F1
#
_entry.id   AF-A0A8X6FPG7-F1
#
_cell.length_a   1.000
_cell.length_b   1.000
_cell.length_c   1.000
_cell.angle_alpha   90.00
_cell.angle_beta   90.00
_cell.angle_gamma   90.00
#
_symmetry.space_group_name_H-M   'P 1'
#
loop_
_entity.id
_entity.type
_entity.pdbx_description
1 polymer ?
#
loop_
_entity_poly.entity_id
_entity_poly.type
_entity_poly.pdbx_seq_one_letter_code
_entity_poly.pdbx_strand_id
1 'polypeptide(L)'
;MKTFCILAVVACCLVGAFALSDCEENRERELSMSETGFIGSFIPTCNEDGTYARRQCFASTGYCWCSDENGKKISDPANGGDC
;
A
#
# COMPACT_ATOMS: atom_id res chain seq x y z
N MET A 1 -25.80 5.75 28.59
CA MET A 1 -25.26 6.55 27.47
C MET A 1 -23.74 6.40 27.32
N LYS A 2 -22.94 6.56 28.38
CA LYS A 2 -21.47 6.30 28.34
C LYS A 2 -21.10 4.84 28.00
N THR A 3 -21.85 3.87 28.53
CA THR A 3 -21.58 2.43 28.38
C THR A 3 -21.72 1.92 26.94
N PHE A 4 -22.59 2.52 26.13
CA PHE A 4 -22.79 2.13 24.73
C PHE A 4 -21.60 2.51 23.83
N CYS A 5 -20.99 3.68 24.07
CA CYS A 5 -19.78 4.11 23.35
C CYS A 5 -18.57 3.24 23.69
N ILE A 6 -18.44 2.84 24.96
CA ILE A 6 -17.33 1.98 25.40
C ILE A 6 -17.43 0.59 24.75
N LEU A 7 -18.63 0.02 24.66
CA LEU A 7 -18.84 -1.27 23.99
C LEU A 7 -18.52 -1.21 22.48
N ALA A 8 -18.83 -0.10 21.81
CA ALA A 8 -18.48 0.08 20.39
C ALA A 8 -16.97 0.25 20.17
N VAL A 9 -16.28 0.98 21.05
CA VAL A 9 -14.81 1.15 21.00
C VAL A 9 -14.10 -0.17 21.34
N VAL A 10 -14.54 -0.89 22.36
CA VAL A 10 -13.98 -2.19 22.75
C VAL A 10 -14.26 -3.25 21.68
N ALA A 11 -15.42 -3.23 21.02
CA ALA A 11 -15.67 -4.07 19.86
C ALA A 11 -14.75 -3.72 18.68
N CYS A 12 -14.50 -2.43 18.41
CA CYS A 12 -13.51 -2.02 17.41
C CYS A 12 -12.10 -2.53 17.75
N CYS A 13 -11.71 -2.46 19.03
CA CYS A 13 -10.42 -2.95 19.51
C CYS A 13 -10.30 -4.49 19.54
N LEU A 14 -11.41 -5.22 19.71
CA LEU A 14 -11.44 -6.70 19.75
C LEU A 14 -11.75 -7.34 18.39
N VAL A 15 -12.37 -6.60 17.46
CA VAL A 15 -12.81 -7.07 16.13
C VAL A 15 -12.04 -6.40 14.99
N GLY A 16 -11.07 -5.53 15.29
CA GLY A 16 -10.43 -4.68 14.29
C GLY A 16 -8.95 -4.47 14.50
N ALA A 17 -8.18 -5.54 14.70
CA ALA A 17 -6.82 -5.55 14.17
C ALA A 17 -6.93 -5.70 12.65
N PHE A 18 -7.15 -4.60 11.93
CA PHE A 18 -6.77 -4.54 10.52
C PHE A 18 -5.26 -4.75 10.52
N ALA A 19 -4.82 -6.01 10.39
CA ALA A 19 -3.43 -6.28 10.12
C ALA A 19 -3.12 -5.55 8.81
N LEU A 20 -2.36 -4.46 8.92
CA LEU A 20 -1.95 -3.67 7.76
C LEU A 20 -1.26 -4.63 6.80
N SER A 21 -1.66 -4.63 5.54
CA SER A 21 -1.04 -5.50 4.55
C SER A 21 0.43 -5.11 4.34
N ASP A 22 1.24 -6.07 3.86
CA ASP A 22 2.66 -5.81 3.53
C ASP A 22 2.80 -4.62 2.56
N CYS A 23 1.85 -4.46 1.62
CA CYS A 23 1.86 -3.33 0.68
C CYS A 23 1.59 -2.01 1.39
N GLU A 24 0.55 -1.94 2.22
CA GLU A 24 0.17 -0.72 2.92
C GLU A 24 1.23 -0.30 3.95
N GLU A 25 1.84 -1.24 4.68
CA GLU A 25 2.94 -0.93 5.60
C GLU A 25 4.14 -0.35 4.85
N ASN A 26 4.50 -0.95 3.71
CA ASN A 26 5.58 -0.44 2.89
C ASN A 26 5.27 0.95 2.31
N ARG A 27 4.02 1.17 1.88
CA ARG A 27 3.55 2.47 1.38
C ARG A 27 3.70 3.56 2.42
N GLU A 28 3.24 3.33 3.65
CA GLU A 28 3.33 4.31 4.74
C GLU A 28 4.78 4.59 5.15
N ARG A 29 5.65 3.57 5.19
CA ARG A 29 7.07 3.74 5.46
C ARG A 29 7.71 4.71 4.47
N GLU A 30 7.50 4.48 3.18
CA GLU A 30 8.11 5.30 2.11
C GLU A 30 7.50 6.71 2.06
N LEU A 31 6.20 6.85 2.35
CA LEU A 31 5.55 8.16 2.48
C LEU A 31 6.13 8.97 3.64
N SER A 32 6.35 8.34 4.80
CA SER A 32 6.96 9.02 5.96
C SER A 32 8.37 9.53 5.66
N MET A 33 9.14 8.78 4.85
CA MET A 33 10.46 9.21 4.38
C MET A 33 10.36 10.38 3.39
N SER A 34 9.35 10.37 2.51
CA SER A 34 9.10 11.47 1.59
C SER A 34 8.76 12.78 2.32
N GLU A 35 8.04 12.72 3.45
CA GLU A 35 7.74 13.92 4.28
C GLU A 35 9.00 14.53 4.90
N THR A 36 10.02 13.73 5.20
CA THR A 36 11.31 14.22 5.72
C THR A 36 12.19 14.87 4.65
N GLY A 37 11.71 14.99 3.41
CA GLY A 37 12.41 15.63 2.30
C GLY A 37 13.24 14.68 1.43
N PHE A 38 13.08 13.37 1.58
CA PHE A 38 13.72 12.38 0.71
C PHE A 38 12.91 12.20 -0.57
N ILE A 39 13.25 12.98 -1.59
CA ILE A 39 12.63 12.91 -2.92
C ILE A 39 13.22 11.71 -3.66
N GLY A 40 12.35 10.87 -4.22
CA GLY A 40 12.77 9.74 -5.06
C GLY A 40 12.71 8.38 -4.38
N SER A 41 12.00 8.23 -3.25
CA SER A 41 11.59 6.91 -2.76
C SER A 41 10.50 6.31 -3.64
N PHE A 42 10.51 4.98 -3.79
CA PHE A 42 9.45 4.25 -4.48
C PHE A 42 8.29 4.00 -3.53
N ILE A 43 7.12 4.59 -3.83
CA ILE A 43 5.90 4.35 -3.07
C ILE A 43 5.05 3.31 -3.84
N PRO A 44 4.82 2.11 -3.29
CA PRO A 44 4.01 1.10 -3.96
C PRO A 44 2.55 1.51 -4.05
N THR A 45 1.87 1.01 -5.09
CA THR A 45 0.42 1.06 -5.23
C THR A 45 -0.17 -0.24 -4.72
N CYS A 46 -1.20 -0.13 -3.87
CA CYS A 46 -1.88 -1.27 -3.25
C CYS A 46 -3.32 -1.36 -3.77
N ASN A 47 -3.83 -2.58 -3.88
CA ASN A 47 -5.24 -2.86 -4.12
C ASN A 47 -6.04 -2.73 -2.82
N GLU A 48 -7.37 -2.71 -2.91
CA GLU A 48 -8.27 -2.62 -1.75
C GLU A 48 -8.20 -3.84 -0.81
N ASP A 49 -7.72 -4.99 -1.31
CA ASP A 49 -7.51 -6.20 -0.53
C ASP A 49 -6.14 -6.24 0.18
N GLY A 50 -5.33 -5.19 0.03
CA GLY A 50 -3.99 -5.08 0.62
C GLY A 50 -2.87 -5.72 -0.21
N THR A 51 -3.18 -6.38 -1.33
CA THR A 51 -2.15 -6.89 -2.24
C THR A 51 -1.48 -5.77 -3.02
N TYR A 52 -0.29 -6.03 -3.55
CA TYR A 52 0.36 -5.10 -4.48
C TYR A 52 -0.42 -5.02 -5.79
N ALA A 53 -0.69 -3.80 -6.27
CA ALA A 53 -1.28 -3.60 -7.58
C ALA A 53 -0.40 -4.21 -8.67
N ARG A 54 -1.02 -4.87 -9.66
CA ARG A 54 -0.34 -5.59 -10.74
C ARG A 54 0.60 -4.69 -11.54
N ARG A 55 0.25 -3.42 -11.70
CA ARG A 55 1.10 -2.40 -12.33
C ARG A 55 1.68 -1.52 -11.22
N GLN A 56 3.00 -1.48 -11.12
CA GLN A 56 3.72 -0.58 -10.22
C GLN A 56 4.44 0.48 -11.04
N CYS A 57 4.39 1.73 -10.58
CA CYS A 57 5.02 2.85 -11.27
C CYS A 57 5.84 3.69 -10.30
N PHE A 58 7.12 3.82 -10.58
CA PHE A 58 8.02 4.67 -9.81
C PHE A 58 7.93 6.10 -10.32
N ALA A 59 7.03 6.87 -9.70
CA ALA A 59 6.70 8.23 -10.12
C ALA A 59 7.92 9.15 -10.31
N SER A 60 8.96 8.99 -9.48
CA SER A 60 10.18 9.81 -9.59
C SER A 60 11.00 9.56 -10.87
N THR A 61 10.90 8.38 -11.47
CA THR A 61 11.66 8.01 -12.69
C THR A 61 10.75 7.86 -13.90
N GLY A 62 9.44 7.71 -13.70
CA GLY A 62 8.47 7.38 -14.74
C GLY A 62 8.51 5.92 -15.19
N TYR A 63 9.35 5.08 -14.57
CA TYR A 63 9.46 3.66 -14.90
C TYR A 63 8.33 2.86 -14.26
N CYS A 64 7.69 1.99 -15.03
CA CYS A 64 6.67 1.06 -14.54
C CYS A 64 7.05 -0.40 -14.84
N TRP A 65 6.52 -1.32 -14.04
CA TRP A 65 6.65 -2.76 -14.25
C TRP A 65 5.38 -3.51 -13.83
N CYS A 66 5.29 -4.76 -14.27
CA CYS A 66 4.26 -5.66 -13.78
C CYS A 66 4.78 -6.44 -12.57
N SER A 67 4.00 -6.51 -11.50
CA SER A 67 4.28 -7.26 -10.28
C SER A 67 3.25 -8.34 -9.98
N ASP A 68 3.63 -9.30 -9.15
CA ASP A 68 2.69 -10.21 -8.50
C ASP A 68 2.03 -9.55 -7.26
N GLU A 69 1.15 -10.30 -6.58
CA GLU A 69 0.41 -9.87 -5.39
C GLU A 69 1.31 -9.51 -4.20
N ASN A 70 2.57 -9.95 -4.20
CA ASN A 70 3.59 -9.66 -3.18
C ASN A 70 4.52 -8.51 -3.60
N GLY A 71 4.27 -7.87 -4.74
CA GLY A 71 5.04 -6.72 -5.23
C GLY A 71 6.31 -7.09 -5.99
N LYS A 72 6.59 -8.37 -6.21
CA LYS A 72 7.77 -8.80 -6.96
C LYS A 72 7.57 -8.54 -8.45
N LYS A 73 8.56 -7.90 -9.08
CA LYS A 73 8.58 -7.72 -10.55
C LYS A 73 8.53 -9.06 -11.29
N ILE A 74 7.59 -9.19 -12.21
CA ILE A 74 7.44 -10.36 -13.09
C ILE A 74 7.78 -10.04 -14.55
N SER A 75 7.49 -8.83 -15.03
CA SER A 75 7.79 -8.42 -16.42
C SER A 75 7.84 -6.91 -16.56
N ASP A 76 8.33 -6.44 -17.71
CA ASP A 76 8.10 -5.07 -18.16
C ASP A 76 6.67 -4.93 -18.73
N PRO A 77 6.09 -3.72 -18.74
CA PRO A 77 4.76 -3.49 -19.29
C PRO A 77 4.74 -3.71 -20.81
N ALA A 78 3.66 -4.27 -21.35
CA ALA A 78 3.50 -4.43 -22.80
C ALA A 78 3.26 -3.08 -23.51
N ASN A 79 3.21 -3.08 -24.85
CA ASN A 79 2.83 -1.89 -25.62
C ASN A 79 1.47 -1.36 -25.13
N GLY A 80 1.43 -0.11 -24.67
CA GLY A 80 0.23 0.49 -24.04
C GLY A 80 0.27 0.54 -22.52
N GLY A 81 1.31 -0.04 -21.89
CA GLY A 81 1.52 -0.02 -20.44
C GLY A 81 0.82 -1.16 -19.71
N ASP A 82 0.13 -2.06 -20.40
CA ASP A 82 -0.70 -3.11 -19.80
C ASP A 82 0.10 -4.21 -19.09
N CYS A 83 -0.44 -4.57 -17.92
CA CYS A 83 -0.10 -5.68 -17.04
C CYS A 83 -1.40 -6.46 -16.83
#